data_AF-A0A645GST4-F1
#
_entry.id   AF-A0A645GST4-F1
#
_cell.length_a   1.000
_cell.length_b   1.000
_cell.length_c   1.000
_cell.angle_alpha   90.00
_cell.angle_beta   90.00
_cell.angle_gamma   90.00
#
_symmetry.space_group_name_H-M   'P 1'
#
loop_
_entity.id
_entity.type
_entity.pdbx_description
1 polymer ?
#
loop_
_entity_poly.entity_id
_entity_poly.type
_entity_poly.pdbx_seq_one_letter_code
_entity_poly.pdbx_strand_id
1 'polypeptide(L)'
;MSCSVWPYTSENIEKAKYTFELEKSSILTVNIDHIQAGVGGNTSWNADGMPLEKYRLMKKQYNYSFTIYPFENRIESLSVYKMLNSSQQRNKKYSEYHTRVD
;
A
#
# COMPACT_ATOMS: atom_id res chain seq x y z
N MET A 1 0.45 5.63 -2.06
CA MET A 1 -0.09 4.50 -1.27
C MET A 1 -1.02 3.72 -2.18
N SER A 2 -0.72 2.45 -2.39
CA SER A 2 -1.61 1.50 -3.05
C SER A 2 -2.23 0.59 -1.99
N CYS A 3 -3.46 0.16 -2.20
CA CYS A 3 -4.14 -0.77 -1.30
C CYS A 3 -5.00 -1.72 -2.13
N SER A 4 -4.98 -3.00 -1.76
CA SER A 4 -5.88 -4.00 -2.32
C SER A 4 -6.42 -4.91 -1.23
N VAL A 5 -7.63 -5.41 -1.45
CA VAL A 5 -8.32 -6.34 -0.56
C VAL A 5 -8.96 -7.42 -1.43
N TRP A 6 -8.79 -8.67 -1.03
CA TRP A 6 -9.24 -9.84 -1.77
C TRP A 6 -9.71 -10.94 -0.80
N PRO A 7 -10.75 -11.71 -1.17
CA PRO A 7 -11.31 -12.78 -0.34
C PRO A 7 -10.59 -14.12 -0.56
N TYR A 8 -9.29 -14.08 -0.88
CA TYR A 8 -8.45 -15.22 -1.19
C TYR A 8 -7.09 -15.05 -0.52
N THR A 9 -6.36 -16.16 -0.32
CA THR A 9 -4.96 -16.09 0.13
C THR A 9 -4.04 -15.87 -1.07
N SER A 10 -2.87 -15.27 -0.85
CA SER A 10 -1.87 -15.09 -1.91
C SER A 10 -1.45 -16.43 -2.52
N GLU A 11 -1.29 -17.45 -1.68
CA GLU A 11 -0.92 -18.80 -2.09
C GLU A 11 -2.00 -19.46 -2.97
N ASN A 12 -3.29 -19.27 -2.66
CA ASN A 12 -4.36 -19.80 -3.49
C ASN A 12 -4.37 -19.13 -4.87
N ILE A 13 -4.16 -17.82 -4.95
CA ILE A 13 -4.13 -17.11 -6.23
C ILE A 13 -2.90 -17.45 -7.06
N GLU A 14 -1.74 -17.68 -6.43
CA GLU A 14 -0.54 -18.13 -7.14
C GLU A 14 -0.70 -19.54 -7.72
N LYS A 15 -1.40 -20.44 -7.00
CA LYS A 15 -1.58 -21.84 -7.42
C LYS A 15 -2.71 -22.03 -8.42
N ALA A 16 -3.79 -21.26 -8.32
CA ALA A 16 -4.96 -21.41 -9.18
C ALA A 16 -4.61 -21.10 -10.64
N LYS A 17 -4.83 -22.07 -11.52
CA LYS A 17 -4.70 -21.91 -12.98
C LYS A 17 -6.01 -21.44 -13.61
N TYR A 18 -7.13 -21.79 -12.99
CA TYR A 18 -8.46 -21.43 -13.43
C TYR A 18 -9.26 -20.73 -12.32
N THR A 19 -10.19 -19.86 -12.72
CA THR A 19 -10.98 -19.05 -11.78
C THR A 19 -11.85 -19.88 -10.83
N PHE A 20 -12.25 -21.10 -11.23
CA PHE A 20 -13.04 -22.00 -10.39
C PHE A 20 -12.22 -22.73 -9.31
N GLU A 21 -10.88 -22.65 -9.36
CA GLU A 21 -9.97 -23.21 -8.35
C GLU A 21 -9.70 -22.21 -7.21
N LEU A 22 -10.26 -20.99 -7.30
CA LEU A 22 -10.15 -20.00 -6.25
C LEU A 22 -11.05 -20.37 -5.07
N GLU A 23 -10.42 -20.50 -3.90
CA GLU A 23 -11.07 -20.89 -2.65
C GLU A 23 -11.26 -19.65 -1.78
N LYS A 24 -12.52 -19.25 -1.56
CA LYS A 24 -12.81 -18.11 -0.70
C LYS A 24 -12.29 -18.38 0.71
N SER A 25 -11.46 -17.47 1.20
CA SER A 25 -10.96 -17.51 2.57
C SER A 25 -12.00 -16.97 3.56
N SER A 26 -11.97 -17.48 4.79
CA SER A 26 -12.75 -16.93 5.90
C SER A 26 -12.22 -15.57 6.39
N ILE A 27 -11.03 -15.16 5.93
CA ILE A 27 -10.42 -13.86 6.22
C ILE A 27 -10.18 -13.07 4.92
N LEU A 28 -10.07 -11.75 5.04
CA LEU A 28 -9.63 -10.90 3.95
C LEU A 28 -8.11 -10.73 4.03
N THR A 29 -7.44 -10.92 2.90
CA THR A 29 -6.04 -10.53 2.79
C THR A 29 -6.01 -9.04 2.42
N VAL A 30 -5.16 -8.24 3.08
CA VAL A 30 -5.05 -6.80 2.84
C VAL A 30 -3.60 -6.48 2.52
N ASN A 31 -3.35 -5.87 1.36
CA ASN A 31 -2.03 -5.39 0.95
C ASN A 31 -1.98 -3.87 1.11
N ILE A 32 -0.97 -3.36 1.80
CA ILE A 32 -0.73 -1.92 2.02
C ILE A 32 0.67 -1.61 1.50
N ASP A 33 0.74 -1.08 0.28
CA ASP A 33 2.00 -0.97 -0.43
C ASP A 33 2.47 0.49 -0.52
N HIS A 34 3.76 0.68 -0.24
CA HIS A 34 4.46 1.92 -0.58
C HIS A 34 4.44 2.12 -2.11
N ILE A 35 4.92 1.10 -2.81
CA ILE A 35 5.13 1.05 -4.25
C ILE A 35 5.07 -0.41 -4.70
N GLN A 36 4.56 -0.64 -5.90
CA GLN A 36 4.54 -1.93 -6.58
C GLN A 36 5.28 -1.78 -7.91
N ALA A 37 5.99 -2.82 -8.34
CA ALA A 37 6.58 -2.82 -9.68
C ALA A 37 5.49 -2.73 -10.75
N GLY A 38 5.81 -2.11 -11.89
CA GLY A 38 4.95 -2.19 -13.07
C GLY A 38 4.77 -3.65 -13.52
N VAL A 39 3.72 -3.91 -14.29
CA VAL A 39 3.46 -5.26 -14.84
C VAL A 39 4.32 -5.53 -16.07
N GLY A 40 4.51 -4.52 -16.94
CA GLY A 40 5.17 -4.68 -18.24
C GLY A 40 4.16 -5.00 -19.34
N GLY A 41 4.57 -5.75 -20.36
CA GLY A 41 3.68 -6.28 -21.40
C GLY A 41 3.85 -5.72 -22.81
N ASN A 42 4.96 -5.03 -23.13
CA ASN A 42 5.29 -4.71 -24.53
C ASN A 42 5.41 -5.99 -25.38
N THR A 43 5.90 -7.06 -24.76
CA THR A 43 5.90 -8.44 -25.24
C THR A 43 5.66 -9.36 -24.03
N SER A 44 5.29 -10.62 -24.25
CA SER A 44 5.06 -11.61 -23.17
C SER A 44 6.03 -12.79 -23.16
N TRP A 45 7.00 -12.81 -24.07
CA TRP A 45 7.89 -13.97 -24.32
C TRP A 45 9.38 -13.63 -24.23
N ASN A 46 9.75 -12.37 -23.97
CA ASN A 46 11.15 -11.97 -23.81
C ASN A 46 11.32 -10.82 -22.79
N ALA A 47 12.57 -10.45 -22.54
CA ALA A 47 12.93 -9.42 -21.56
C ALA A 47 12.46 -8.01 -21.93
N ASP A 48 12.16 -7.73 -23.20
CA ASP A 48 11.59 -6.45 -23.63
C ASP A 48 10.17 -6.23 -23.09
N GLY A 49 9.54 -7.31 -22.61
CA GLY A 49 8.26 -7.31 -21.92
C GLY A 49 8.32 -6.81 -20.48
N MET A 50 9.51 -6.65 -19.90
CA MET A 50 9.67 -6.09 -18.56
C MET A 50 9.10 -4.66 -18.47
N PRO A 51 8.68 -4.20 -17.27
CA PRO A 51 8.27 -2.82 -17.08
C PRO A 51 9.35 -1.84 -17.56
N LEU A 52 8.96 -0.69 -18.10
CA LEU A 52 9.91 0.38 -18.40
C LEU A 52 10.69 0.76 -17.13
N GLU A 53 11.92 1.22 -17.31
CA GLU A 53 12.85 1.51 -16.19
C GLU A 53 12.21 2.38 -15.08
N LYS A 54 11.47 3.42 -15.47
CA LYS A 54 10.75 4.32 -14.56
C LYS A 54 9.65 3.65 -13.71
N TYR A 55 9.23 2.43 -14.06
CA TYR A 55 8.23 1.63 -13.35
C TYR A 55 8.84 0.41 -12.64
N ARG A 56 10.18 0.28 -12.60
CA ARG A 56 10.86 -0.80 -11.87
C ARG A 56 11.17 -0.39 -10.43
N LEU A 57 11.23 -1.38 -9.55
CA LEU A 57 11.82 -1.22 -8.22
C LEU A 57 13.33 -1.39 -8.33
N MET A 58 14.08 -0.34 -7.98
CA MET A 58 15.53 -0.31 -8.08
C MET A 58 16.16 -0.80 -6.78
N LYS A 59 17.40 -1.29 -6.85
CA LYS A 59 18.20 -1.63 -5.67
C LYS A 59 18.64 -0.35 -4.94
N LYS A 60 17.73 0.24 -4.16
CA LYS A 60 17.96 1.41 -3.31
C LYS A 60 17.13 1.32 -2.04
N GLN A 61 17.43 2.19 -1.07
CA GLN A 61 16.65 2.26 0.16
C GLN A 61 15.29 2.93 -0.11
N TYR A 62 14.23 2.33 0.43
CA TYR A 62 12.89 2.89 0.46
C TYR A 62 12.43 2.95 1.90
N ASN A 63 11.80 4.06 2.29
CA ASN A 63 11.21 4.23 3.61
C ASN A 63 9.71 4.48 3.44
N TYR A 64 8.89 3.77 4.21
CA TYR A 64 7.44 3.90 4.18
C TYR A 64 6.88 3.54 5.55
N SER A 65 5.86 4.27 5.97
CA SER A 65 5.15 4.03 7.22
C SER A 65 3.67 4.29 7.01
N PHE A 66 2.85 3.52 7.72
CA PHE A 66 1.41 3.74 7.82
C PHE A 66 0.96 3.54 9.26
N THR A 67 -0.21 4.07 9.60
CA THR A 67 -0.84 3.89 10.91
C THR A 67 -2.21 3.28 10.70
N ILE A 68 -2.52 2.23 11.46
CA ILE A 68 -3.87 1.66 11.53
C ILE A 68 -4.52 2.17 12.81
N TYR A 69 -5.73 2.68 12.67
CA TYR A 69 -6.54 3.12 13.80
C TYR A 69 -7.92 2.46 13.71
N PRO A 70 -8.32 1.64 14.70
CA PRO A 70 -9.63 1.02 14.72
C PRO A 70 -10.73 2.06 15.03
N PHE A 71 -11.89 1.92 14.41
CA PHE A 71 -13.08 2.71 14.68
C PHE A 71 -14.31 1.81 14.55
N GLU A 72 -15.36 2.11 15.29
CA GLU A 72 -16.56 1.29 15.36
C GLU A 72 -17.48 1.52 14.15
N ASN A 73 -17.53 2.76 13.67
CA ASN A 73 -18.44 3.14 12.60
C ASN A 73 -17.93 4.31 11.74
N ARG A 74 -18.62 4.55 10.64
CA ARG A 74 -18.27 5.60 9.67
C ARG A 74 -18.28 7.02 10.28
N ILE A 75 -19.13 7.30 11.27
CA ILE A 75 -19.19 8.63 11.89
C ILE A 75 -17.95 8.86 12.74
N GLU A 76 -17.57 7.87 13.54
CA GLU A 76 -16.36 7.91 14.35
C GLU A 76 -15.09 8.03 13.50
N SER A 77 -15.02 7.33 12.35
CA SER A 77 -13.85 7.39 11.47
C SER A 77 -13.55 8.82 10.98
N LEU A 78 -14.58 9.65 10.78
CA LEU A 78 -14.42 11.06 10.44
C LEU A 78 -13.81 11.87 11.60
N SER A 79 -14.21 11.57 12.84
CA SER A 79 -13.67 12.21 14.04
C SER A 79 -12.20 11.83 14.26
N VAL A 80 -11.88 10.54 14.13
CA VAL A 80 -10.51 10.02 14.19
C VAL A 80 -9.64 10.69 13.12
N TYR A 81 -10.12 10.74 11.88
CA TYR A 81 -9.40 11.38 10.77
C TYR A 81 -9.07 12.85 11.06
N LYS A 82 -10.03 13.62 11.59
CA LYS A 82 -9.80 15.02 11.99
C LYS A 82 -8.78 15.15 13.14
N MET A 83 -8.86 14.27 14.14
CA MET A 83 -7.93 14.24 15.28
C MET A 83 -6.49 13.95 14.84
N LEU A 84 -6.30 12.97 13.95
CA LEU A 84 -4.97 12.61 13.46
C LEU A 84 -4.36 13.73 12.61
N ASN A 85 -5.13 14.33 11.69
CA ASN A 85 -4.61 15.39 10.82
C ASN A 85 -4.23 16.66 11.57
N SER A 86 -5.01 17.05 12.59
CA SER A 86 -4.67 18.20 13.45
C SER A 86 -3.41 17.95 14.28
N SER A 87 -3.18 16.72 14.73
CA SER A 87 -1.96 16.33 15.46
C SER A 87 -0.73 16.33 14.55
N GLN A 88 -0.84 15.84 13.32
CA GLN A 88 0.25 15.86 12.35
C GLN A 88 0.68 17.28 11.95
N GLN A 89 -0.28 18.18 11.73
CA GLN A 89 0.03 19.59 11.44
C GLN A 89 0.78 20.27 12.59
N ARG A 90 0.37 20.00 13.84
CA ARG A 90 1.07 20.51 15.03
C ARG A 90 2.50 19.98 15.10
N ASN A 91 2.71 18.68 14.93
CA ASN A 91 4.04 18.06 14.99
C ASN A 91 4.98 18.61 13.89
N LYS A 92 4.46 18.79 12.67
CA LYS A 92 5.22 19.42 11.57
C LYS A 92 5.64 20.84 11.93
N LYS A 93 4.72 21.65 12.48
CA LYS A 93 5.01 23.02 12.90
C LYS A 93 6.10 23.06 13.99
N TYR A 94 6.01 22.20 15.00
CA TYR A 94 7.03 22.10 16.06
C TYR A 94 8.41 21.70 15.54
N SER A 95 8.47 20.74 14.61
CA SER A 95 9.72 20.34 13.94
C SER A 95 10.34 21.50 13.17
N GLU A 96 9.55 22.22 12.37
CA GLU A 96 10.04 23.37 11.59
C GLU A 96 10.52 24.54 12.45
N TYR A 97 9.96 24.73 13.66
CA TYR A 97 10.46 25.74 14.59
C TYR A 97 11.85 25.37 15.12
N HIS A 98 12.09 24.12 15.51
CA HIS A 98 13.37 23.70 16.07
C HIS A 98 14.48 23.69 15.02
N THR A 99 14.18 23.32 13.76
CA THR A 99 15.17 23.40 12.66
C THR A 99 15.53 24.83 12.25
N ARG A 100 14.81 25.85 12.73
CA ARG A 100 15.06 27.28 12.40
C ARG A 100 15.83 28.03 13.48
N VAL A 101 15.97 27.46 14.68
CA VAL A 101 16.64 28.09 15.82
C VAL A 101 18.03 27.51 16.10
N ASP A 102 18.42 26.49 15.33
CA ASP A 102 19.78 25.94 15.22
C ASP A 102 20.44 26.42 13.91
#